data_AF-A0A952WKD4-F1
#
_entry.id   AF-A0A952WKD4-F1
#
_cell.length_a   1.000
_cell.length_b   1.000
_cell.length_c   1.000
_cell.angle_alpha   90.00
_cell.angle_beta   90.00
_cell.angle_gamma   90.00
#
_symmetry.space_group_name_H-M   'P 1'
#
loop_
_entity.id
_entity.type
_entity.pdbx_description
1 polymer ?
#
loop_
_entity_poly.entity_id
_entity_poly.type
_entity_poly.pdbx_seq_one_letter_code
_entity_poly.pdbx_strand_id
1 'polypeptide(L)'
;MRTRDAGRRTRRTRREIVEAIRAMEKRAGRVPRKVEFHAQSRIREHALQRAFSNWGEALKAAGFEPYHKKPLSDEQLLEDWGGVVRKLGRRPKRDEYNKLGRFSPYLLKKSLGSWKRAADLFCSFAKGKAEWNDVVEVLKEKGEEEDVAAKLLGREKVAPSTGVLLGGSRLEPVRLKGAWRRSEKGWKGLGTVGHGDPLDFRRLRTAPVNESGVILLFGMIAAELGLMIEAVQPAFPDCEARYLCEDGKWRRVRIEFEYESRNFVLHGHKPEGCDVIVCWKHNWKECPLQVIELSSIVKQLKAA
;
A
#
# COMPACT_ATOMS: atom_id res chain seq x y z
N MET A 1 13.48 58.42 -17.35
CA MET A 1 12.72 57.88 -16.19
C MET A 1 12.24 56.47 -16.56
N ARG A 2 12.41 55.51 -15.65
CA ARG A 2 12.60 54.05 -15.85
C ARG A 2 11.65 53.34 -16.83
N THR A 3 12.25 52.49 -17.66
CA THR A 3 11.64 51.51 -18.57
C THR A 3 10.93 50.39 -17.80
N ARG A 4 9.74 50.00 -18.27
CA ARG A 4 9.06 48.77 -17.86
C ARG A 4 9.67 47.59 -18.62
N ASP A 5 10.61 46.90 -18.00
CA ASP A 5 11.04 45.56 -18.44
C ASP A 5 10.47 44.52 -17.44
N ALA A 6 9.26 44.05 -17.73
CA ALA A 6 8.60 43.00 -16.97
C ALA A 6 9.09 41.65 -17.48
N GLY A 7 10.00 41.04 -16.70
CA GLY A 7 10.76 39.86 -17.08
C GLY A 7 9.93 38.67 -17.56
N ARG A 8 10.25 38.24 -18.78
CA ARG A 8 9.97 36.92 -19.36
C ARG A 8 10.54 35.80 -18.46
N ARG A 9 9.78 35.36 -17.45
CA ARG A 9 10.08 34.11 -16.72
C ARG A 9 9.81 32.92 -17.67
N THR A 10 10.89 32.39 -18.24
CA THR A 10 10.93 31.43 -19.35
C THR A 10 10.06 30.19 -19.15
N ARG A 11 9.01 30.05 -19.97
CA ARG A 11 8.27 28.80 -20.17
C ARG A 11 9.18 27.84 -20.95
N ARG A 12 9.90 26.95 -20.25
CA ARG A 12 10.81 26.02 -20.92
C ARG A 12 10.03 25.09 -21.85
N THR A 13 10.48 24.93 -23.09
CA THR A 13 9.79 24.20 -24.16
C THR A 13 10.25 22.73 -24.21
N ARG A 14 9.40 21.87 -24.78
CA ARG A 14 9.67 20.44 -25.02
C ARG A 14 11.04 20.20 -25.67
N ARG A 15 11.45 21.10 -26.57
CA ARG A 15 12.75 21.08 -27.25
C ARG A 15 13.94 21.31 -26.31
N GLU A 16 13.86 22.29 -25.41
CA GLU A 16 14.97 22.61 -24.49
C GLU A 16 15.24 21.46 -23.50
N ILE A 17 14.21 20.73 -23.10
CA ILE A 17 14.35 19.55 -22.25
C ILE A 17 15.10 18.44 -23.00
N VAL A 18 14.74 18.19 -24.27
CA VAL A 18 15.44 17.21 -25.12
C VAL A 18 16.91 17.58 -25.34
N GLU A 19 17.18 18.86 -25.63
CA GLU A 19 18.55 19.36 -25.81
C GLU A 19 19.35 19.24 -24.51
N ALA A 20 18.74 19.51 -23.35
CA ALA A 20 19.38 19.31 -22.05
C ALA A 20 19.72 17.85 -21.77
N ILE A 21 18.83 16.90 -22.10
CA ILE A 21 19.09 15.45 -21.95
C ILE A 21 20.29 15.04 -22.80
N ARG A 22 20.33 15.46 -24.08
CA ARG A 22 21.45 15.16 -24.99
C ARG A 22 22.76 15.79 -24.56
N ALA A 23 22.73 17.04 -24.08
CA ALA A 23 23.93 17.72 -23.58
C ALA A 23 24.50 17.04 -22.33
N MET A 24 23.62 16.56 -21.43
CA MET A 24 24.05 15.81 -20.25
C MET A 24 24.64 14.44 -20.61
N GLU A 25 24.05 13.74 -21.58
CA GLU A 25 24.60 12.49 -22.08
C GLU A 25 26.00 12.71 -22.69
N LYS A 26 26.15 13.71 -23.55
CA LYS A 26 27.45 14.07 -24.15
C LYS A 26 28.53 14.40 -23.11
N ARG A 27 28.14 14.99 -21.98
CA ARG A 27 29.08 15.34 -20.89
C ARG A 27 29.44 14.13 -20.01
N ALA A 28 28.49 13.24 -19.76
CA ALA A 28 28.64 12.13 -18.83
C ALA A 28 29.01 10.79 -19.50
N GLY A 29 28.95 10.72 -20.85
CA GLY A 29 29.16 9.49 -21.62
C GLY A 29 28.10 8.41 -21.39
N ARG A 30 26.97 8.79 -20.78
CA ARG A 30 25.84 7.90 -20.49
C ARG A 30 24.56 8.70 -20.35
N VAL A 31 23.43 8.06 -20.66
CA VAL A 31 22.10 8.68 -20.49
C VAL A 31 21.94 9.16 -19.04
N PRO A 32 21.41 10.36 -18.79
CA PRO A 32 21.21 10.85 -17.44
C PRO A 32 20.06 10.12 -16.76
N ARG A 33 20.21 9.78 -15.47
CA ARG A 33 19.08 9.34 -14.64
C ARG A 33 18.19 10.54 -14.32
N LYS A 34 16.89 10.32 -14.07
CA LYS A 34 15.95 11.41 -13.73
C LYS A 34 16.47 12.27 -12.56
N VAL A 35 17.01 11.64 -11.52
CA VAL A 35 17.58 12.33 -10.34
C VAL A 35 18.75 13.24 -10.73
N GLU A 36 19.65 12.76 -11.58
CA GLU A 36 20.80 13.52 -12.06
C GLU A 36 20.37 14.69 -12.95
N PHE A 37 19.37 14.46 -13.79
CA PHE A 37 18.77 15.48 -14.64
C PHE A 37 18.21 16.64 -13.81
N HIS A 38 17.47 16.38 -12.73
CA HIS A 38 16.97 17.45 -11.86
C HIS A 38 18.08 18.21 -11.13
N ALA A 39 19.11 17.49 -10.67
CA ALA A 39 20.24 18.11 -9.98
C ALA A 39 21.05 19.06 -10.87
N GLN A 40 21.15 18.77 -12.18
CA GLN A 40 22.13 19.43 -13.06
C GLN A 40 21.52 20.30 -14.17
N SER A 41 20.30 20.03 -14.65
CA SER A 41 19.74 20.71 -15.83
C SER A 41 19.12 22.09 -15.56
N ARG A 42 19.03 22.51 -14.28
CA ARG A 42 18.25 23.68 -13.82
C ARG A 42 16.77 23.67 -14.26
N ILE A 43 16.27 22.55 -14.80
CA ILE A 43 14.88 22.35 -15.21
C ILE A 43 14.09 21.79 -14.03
N ARG A 44 13.06 22.53 -13.61
CA ARG A 44 12.17 22.14 -12.51
C ARG A 44 11.22 21.02 -12.97
N GLU A 45 10.84 20.13 -12.05
CA GLU A 45 9.94 18.98 -12.31
C GLU A 45 8.63 19.40 -13.01
N HIS A 46 8.01 20.51 -12.60
CA HIS A 46 6.77 20.98 -13.23
C HIS A 46 6.92 21.32 -14.73
N ALA A 47 8.11 21.76 -15.17
CA ALA A 47 8.36 22.06 -16.58
C ALA A 47 8.52 20.76 -17.39
N LEU A 48 9.14 19.73 -16.78
CA LEU A 48 9.24 18.40 -17.36
C LEU A 48 7.86 17.75 -17.53
N GLN A 49 7.03 17.78 -16.48
CA GLN A 49 5.68 17.20 -16.49
C GLN A 49 4.70 17.89 -17.45
N ARG A 50 4.85 19.21 -17.66
CA ARG A 50 4.05 19.95 -18.65
C ARG A 50 4.43 19.63 -20.11
N ALA A 51 5.65 19.15 -20.34
CA ALA A 51 6.17 18.90 -21.68
C ALA A 51 6.16 17.41 -22.08
N PHE A 52 6.25 16.51 -21.09
CA PHE A 52 6.31 15.06 -21.27
C PHE A 52 5.47 14.35 -20.21
N SER A 53 4.75 13.30 -20.60
CA SER A 53 3.88 12.55 -19.68
C SER A 53 4.68 11.74 -18.64
N ASN A 54 5.92 11.36 -18.96
CA ASN A 54 6.85 10.71 -18.04
C ASN A 54 8.31 10.84 -18.54
N TRP A 55 9.27 10.50 -17.67
CA TRP A 55 10.70 10.57 -18.00
C TRP A 55 11.10 9.65 -19.17
N GLY A 56 10.47 8.49 -19.31
CA GLY A 56 10.73 7.58 -20.43
C GLY A 56 10.36 8.20 -21.77
N GLU A 57 9.27 8.97 -21.83
CA GLU A 57 8.87 9.70 -23.04
C GLU A 57 9.85 10.83 -23.38
N ALA A 58 10.39 11.53 -22.38
CA ALA A 58 11.44 12.52 -22.57
C ALA A 58 12.74 11.90 -23.11
N LEU A 59 13.14 10.72 -22.61
CA LEU A 59 14.29 9.97 -23.13
C LEU A 59 14.08 9.52 -24.58
N LYS A 60 12.90 8.99 -24.91
CA LYS A 60 12.53 8.62 -26.29
C LYS A 60 12.60 9.81 -27.24
N ALA A 61 12.04 10.96 -26.83
CA ALA A 61 12.09 12.18 -27.62
C ALA A 61 13.54 12.70 -27.81
N ALA A 62 14.43 12.40 -26.87
CA ALA A 62 15.86 12.68 -26.99
C ALA A 62 16.63 11.65 -27.84
N GLY A 63 15.98 10.56 -28.27
CA GLY A 63 16.60 9.49 -29.07
C GLY A 63 17.28 8.40 -28.22
N PHE A 64 16.95 8.31 -26.93
CA PHE A 64 17.50 7.31 -26.02
C PHE A 64 16.45 6.27 -25.62
N GLU A 65 16.88 5.02 -25.51
CA GLU A 65 16.07 3.98 -24.90
C GLU A 65 15.87 4.27 -23.40
N PRO A 66 14.61 4.28 -22.90
CA PRO A 66 14.35 4.48 -21.49
C PRO A 66 15.04 3.41 -20.64
N TYR A 67 15.38 3.79 -19.41
CA TYR A 67 15.76 2.81 -18.38
C TYR A 67 14.58 1.91 -18.04
N HIS A 68 14.41 0.84 -18.80
CA HIS A 68 13.53 -0.25 -18.47
C HIS A 68 14.26 -1.10 -17.43
N LYS A 69 13.79 -1.10 -16.17
CA LYS A 69 14.00 -2.30 -15.34
C LYS A 69 13.35 -3.43 -16.13
N LYS A 70 14.12 -4.43 -16.58
CA LYS A 70 13.51 -5.67 -17.09
C LYS A 70 12.45 -6.09 -16.06
N PRO A 71 11.19 -6.33 -16.47
CA PRO A 71 10.21 -6.85 -15.53
C PRO A 71 10.81 -8.12 -14.92
N LEU A 72 10.85 -8.15 -13.59
CA LEU A 72 11.31 -9.31 -12.85
C LEU A 72 10.41 -10.48 -13.24
N SER A 73 11.00 -11.59 -13.69
CA SER A 73 10.22 -12.74 -14.13
C SER A 73 9.67 -13.53 -12.94
N ASP A 74 8.58 -14.26 -13.17
CA ASP A 74 8.00 -15.13 -12.14
C ASP A 74 9.02 -16.18 -11.68
N GLU A 75 9.90 -16.66 -12.56
CA GLU A 75 10.98 -17.58 -12.23
C GLU A 75 11.96 -16.99 -11.21
N GLN A 76 12.38 -15.73 -11.41
CA GLN A 76 13.30 -15.07 -10.48
C GLN A 76 12.67 -14.84 -9.11
N LEU A 77 11.36 -14.57 -9.08
CA LEU A 77 10.59 -14.48 -7.84
C LEU A 77 10.45 -15.84 -7.14
N LEU A 78 10.25 -16.91 -7.91
CA LEU A 78 10.13 -18.28 -7.39
C LEU A 78 11.48 -18.79 -6.86
N GLU A 79 12.59 -18.48 -7.51
CA GLU A 79 13.94 -18.81 -7.00
C GLU A 79 14.23 -18.15 -5.66
N ASP A 80 13.94 -16.85 -5.54
CA ASP A 80 14.14 -16.13 -4.29
C ASP A 80 13.20 -16.64 -3.20
N TRP A 81 11.93 -16.91 -3.54
CA TRP A 81 10.96 -17.50 -2.63
C TRP A 81 11.40 -18.89 -2.13
N GLY A 82 11.81 -19.78 -3.03
CA GLY A 82 12.33 -21.10 -2.69
C GLY A 82 13.58 -21.03 -1.82
N GLY A 83 14.47 -20.06 -2.07
CA GLY A 83 15.63 -19.80 -1.24
C GLY A 83 15.26 -19.41 0.19
N VAL A 84 14.19 -18.64 0.39
CA VAL A 84 13.68 -18.32 1.73
C VAL A 84 13.03 -19.54 2.40
N VAL A 85 12.26 -20.34 1.66
CA VAL A 85 11.69 -21.60 2.19
C VAL A 85 12.80 -22.54 2.67
N ARG A 86 13.86 -22.71 1.86
CA ARG A 86 15.04 -23.50 2.21
C ARG A 86 15.68 -23.04 3.50
N LYS A 87 15.91 -21.73 3.66
CA LYS A 87 16.50 -21.15 4.88
C LYS A 87 15.64 -21.37 6.13
N LEU A 88 14.32 -21.36 5.98
CA LEU A 88 13.39 -21.48 7.09
C LEU A 88 12.98 -22.92 7.40
N GLY A 89 13.18 -23.86 6.48
CA GLY A 89 12.62 -25.21 6.57
C GLY A 89 11.08 -25.22 6.62
N ARG A 90 10.43 -24.15 6.16
CA ARG A 90 8.97 -24.00 6.10
C ARG A 90 8.55 -22.85 5.21
N ARG A 91 7.26 -22.79 4.87
CA ARG A 91 6.65 -21.65 4.18
C ARG A 91 6.89 -20.35 4.98
N PRO A 92 7.43 -19.28 4.35
CA PRO A 92 7.62 -18.01 5.02
C PRO A 92 6.29 -17.30 5.27
N LYS A 93 6.20 -16.60 6.40
CA LYS A 93 5.20 -15.53 6.61
C LYS A 93 5.66 -14.26 5.90
N ARG A 94 4.73 -13.32 5.69
CA ARG A 94 5.01 -12.03 5.02
C ARG A 94 6.22 -11.31 5.61
N ASP A 95 6.29 -11.19 6.93
CA ASP A 95 7.36 -10.44 7.61
C ASP A 95 8.70 -11.18 7.55
N GLU A 96 8.68 -12.51 7.51
CA GLU A 96 9.88 -13.35 7.38
C GLU A 96 10.45 -13.24 5.98
N TYR A 97 9.58 -13.28 4.96
CA TYR A 97 9.97 -13.04 3.58
C TYR A 97 10.49 -11.60 3.39
N ASN A 98 9.89 -10.61 4.06
CA ASN A 98 10.38 -9.23 4.01
C ASN A 98 11.82 -9.06 4.57
N LYS A 99 12.22 -9.90 5.53
CA LYS A 99 13.57 -9.89 6.12
C LYS A 99 14.58 -10.72 5.34
N LEU A 100 14.16 -11.82 4.73
CA LEU A 100 15.04 -12.83 4.15
C LEU A 100 15.05 -12.87 2.62
N GLY A 101 13.98 -12.39 1.99
CA GLY A 101 13.82 -12.32 0.54
C GLY A 101 14.51 -11.10 -0.04
N ARG A 102 14.92 -11.21 -1.31
CA ARG A 102 15.54 -10.12 -2.07
C ARG A 102 14.52 -9.15 -2.65
N PHE A 103 13.26 -9.57 -2.75
CA PHE A 103 12.19 -8.78 -3.36
C PHE A 103 11.11 -8.38 -2.35
N SER A 104 10.36 -7.33 -2.69
CA SER A 104 9.24 -6.88 -1.85
C SER A 104 8.13 -7.95 -1.79
N PRO A 105 7.56 -8.24 -0.61
CA PRO A 105 6.39 -9.11 -0.48
C PRO A 105 5.20 -8.68 -1.34
N TYR A 106 5.08 -7.37 -1.63
CA TYR A 106 4.05 -6.85 -2.51
C TYR A 106 4.23 -7.33 -3.96
N LEU A 107 5.48 -7.39 -4.45
CA LEU A 107 5.77 -7.87 -5.80
C LEU A 107 5.44 -9.36 -5.95
N LEU A 108 5.75 -10.19 -4.94
CA LEU A 108 5.35 -11.60 -4.95
C LEU A 108 3.84 -11.73 -4.94
N LYS A 109 3.14 -10.95 -4.09
CA LYS A 109 1.68 -10.98 -4.06
C LYS A 109 1.07 -10.59 -5.41
N LYS A 110 1.68 -9.62 -6.10
CA LYS A 110 1.22 -9.13 -7.40
C LYS A 110 1.44 -10.15 -8.53
N SER A 111 2.57 -10.87 -8.54
CA SER A 111 2.92 -11.81 -9.62
C SER A 111 2.51 -13.26 -9.30
N LEU A 112 2.86 -13.76 -8.11
CA LEU A 112 2.62 -15.16 -7.69
C LEU A 112 1.30 -15.36 -6.95
N GLY A 113 0.70 -14.29 -6.42
CA GLY A 113 -0.59 -14.35 -5.72
C GLY A 113 -0.47 -14.66 -4.23
N SER A 114 -1.30 -15.57 -3.71
CA SER A 114 -1.26 -15.97 -2.29
C SER A 114 -0.04 -16.86 -1.99
N TRP A 115 0.38 -16.94 -0.73
CA TRP A 115 1.49 -17.83 -0.32
C TRP A 115 1.25 -19.31 -0.66
N LYS A 116 -0.01 -19.77 -0.61
CA LYS A 116 -0.39 -21.11 -1.07
C LYS A 116 -0.16 -21.28 -2.57
N ARG A 117 -0.61 -20.31 -3.37
CA ARG A 117 -0.40 -20.32 -4.82
C ARG A 117 1.09 -20.22 -5.17
N ALA A 118 1.87 -19.45 -4.41
CA ALA A 118 3.32 -19.37 -4.58
C ALA A 118 3.98 -20.75 -4.34
N ALA A 119 3.54 -21.52 -3.35
CA ALA A 119 4.00 -22.90 -3.15
C ALA A 119 3.62 -23.82 -4.31
N ASP A 120 2.38 -23.74 -4.81
CA ASP A 120 1.92 -24.56 -5.96
C ASP A 120 2.70 -24.23 -7.24
N LEU A 121 2.92 -22.94 -7.50
CA LEU A 121 3.72 -22.43 -8.62
C LEU A 121 5.18 -22.86 -8.48
N PHE A 122 5.73 -22.81 -7.27
CA PHE A 122 7.09 -23.25 -6.99
C PHE A 122 7.26 -24.75 -7.25
N CYS A 123 6.34 -25.59 -6.78
CA CYS A 123 6.37 -27.02 -7.06
C CYS A 123 6.29 -27.31 -8.57
N SER A 124 5.58 -26.50 -9.34
CA SER A 124 5.53 -26.61 -10.80
C SER A 124 6.84 -26.17 -11.46
N PHE A 125 7.41 -25.06 -10.98
CA PHE A 125 8.71 -24.52 -11.41
C PHE A 125 9.88 -25.46 -11.11
N ALA A 126 9.82 -26.18 -9.99
CA ALA A 126 10.85 -27.12 -9.55
C ALA A 126 10.80 -28.48 -10.28
N LYS A 127 9.76 -28.76 -11.10
CA LYS A 127 9.69 -30.01 -11.86
C LYS A 127 10.87 -30.12 -12.83
N GLY A 128 11.64 -31.20 -12.69
CA GLY A 128 12.84 -31.43 -13.50
C GLY A 128 14.08 -30.65 -13.05
N LYS A 129 14.00 -29.92 -11.92
CA LYS A 129 15.10 -29.17 -11.32
C LYS A 129 15.53 -29.82 -10.01
N ALA A 130 16.49 -30.74 -10.09
CA ALA A 130 16.93 -31.55 -8.96
C ALA A 130 17.45 -30.69 -7.78
N GLU A 131 17.95 -29.49 -8.06
CA GLU A 131 18.45 -28.54 -7.07
C GLU A 131 17.37 -27.94 -6.15
N TRP A 132 16.08 -28.20 -6.40
CA TRP A 132 14.95 -27.74 -5.58
C TRP A 132 14.17 -28.86 -4.90
N ASN A 133 14.62 -30.11 -5.00
CA ASN A 133 13.93 -31.27 -4.43
C ASN A 133 13.76 -31.15 -2.90
N ASP A 134 14.78 -30.65 -2.21
CA ASP A 134 14.77 -30.40 -0.76
C ASP A 134 13.65 -29.42 -0.36
N VAL A 135 13.46 -28.36 -1.15
CA VAL A 135 12.39 -27.38 -0.90
C VAL A 135 11.02 -27.98 -1.21
N VAL A 136 10.90 -28.81 -2.25
CA VAL A 136 9.65 -29.50 -2.59
C VAL A 136 9.26 -30.48 -1.47
N GLU A 137 10.20 -31.17 -0.85
CA GLU A 137 9.96 -32.06 0.30
C GLU A 137 9.42 -31.27 1.51
N VAL A 138 10.08 -30.17 1.89
CA VAL A 138 9.64 -29.27 2.96
C VAL A 138 8.20 -28.76 2.74
N LEU A 139 7.82 -28.52 1.48
CA LEU A 139 6.48 -28.04 1.13
C LEU A 139 5.40 -29.13 1.16
N LYS A 140 5.78 -30.41 1.01
CA LYS A 140 4.89 -31.57 1.09
C LYS A 140 4.59 -31.96 2.53
N GLU A 141 5.62 -32.08 3.37
CA GLU A 141 5.49 -32.52 4.77
C GLU A 141 4.54 -31.64 5.59
N LYS A 142 4.54 -30.32 5.36
CA LYS A 142 3.66 -29.38 6.08
C LYS A 142 2.29 -29.13 5.45
N GLY A 143 2.06 -29.60 4.22
CA GLY A 143 0.72 -29.61 3.65
C GLY A 143 -0.20 -30.55 4.42
N GLU A 144 0.34 -31.68 4.85
CA GLU A 144 -0.38 -32.71 5.60
C GLU A 144 -0.64 -32.29 7.05
N GLU A 145 0.35 -31.69 7.74
CA GLU A 145 0.15 -31.13 9.09
C GLU A 145 -0.87 -29.98 9.12
N GLU A 146 -0.83 -29.03 8.16
CA GLU A 146 -1.80 -27.92 8.10
C GLU A 146 -3.23 -28.43 7.83
N ASP A 147 -3.39 -29.43 6.95
CA ASP A 147 -4.70 -30.03 6.64
C ASP A 147 -5.23 -30.92 7.77
N VAL A 148 -4.36 -31.62 8.51
CA VAL A 148 -4.71 -32.41 9.70
C VAL A 148 -5.02 -31.49 10.89
N ALA A 149 -4.23 -30.44 11.13
CA ALA A 149 -4.51 -29.43 12.16
C ALA A 149 -5.81 -28.67 11.85
N ALA A 150 -6.11 -28.37 10.59
CA ALA A 150 -7.37 -27.75 10.17
C ALA A 150 -8.58 -28.69 10.31
N LYS A 151 -8.37 -30.02 10.27
CA LYS A 151 -9.40 -31.04 10.54
C LYS A 151 -9.62 -31.29 12.03
N LEU A 152 -8.56 -31.30 12.85
CA LEU A 152 -8.60 -31.55 14.29
C LEU A 152 -9.04 -30.33 15.09
N LEU A 153 -8.61 -29.14 14.71
CA LEU A 153 -9.20 -27.89 15.16
C LEU A 153 -10.51 -27.71 14.39
N GLY A 154 -11.54 -28.44 14.80
CA GLY A 154 -12.92 -28.10 14.45
C GLY A 154 -13.12 -26.63 14.80
N ARG A 155 -12.94 -25.76 13.80
CA ARG A 155 -13.24 -24.33 13.89
C ARG A 155 -14.74 -24.25 14.08
N GLU A 156 -15.19 -24.26 15.33
CA GLU A 156 -16.36 -23.48 15.67
C GLU A 156 -16.06 -22.08 15.20
N LYS A 157 -16.67 -21.74 14.06
CA LYS A 157 -16.74 -20.37 13.59
C LYS A 157 -17.52 -19.63 14.65
N VAL A 158 -16.82 -19.01 15.59
CA VAL A 158 -17.41 -17.95 16.40
C VAL A 158 -17.90 -16.93 15.38
N ALA A 159 -19.21 -16.87 15.21
CA ALA A 159 -19.83 -15.95 14.29
C ALA A 159 -19.46 -14.53 14.78
N PRO A 160 -18.96 -13.64 13.91
CA PRO A 160 -18.97 -12.24 14.27
C PRO A 160 -20.43 -11.88 14.53
N SER A 161 -20.71 -11.21 15.65
CA SER A 161 -22.05 -10.70 15.96
C SER A 161 -22.40 -9.59 14.97
N THR A 162 -22.86 -9.98 13.79
CA THR A 162 -23.24 -9.08 12.70
C THR A 162 -24.75 -8.92 12.68
N GLY A 163 -25.28 -8.20 13.69
CA GLY A 163 -26.62 -7.66 13.58
C GLY A 163 -26.58 -6.42 12.68
N VAL A 164 -27.36 -6.40 11.61
CA VAL A 164 -27.62 -5.17 10.83
C VAL A 164 -28.82 -4.48 11.47
N LEU A 165 -28.69 -3.18 11.76
CA LEU A 165 -29.80 -2.35 12.22
C LEU A 165 -30.47 -1.70 11.00
N LEU A 166 -31.64 -2.21 10.63
CA LEU A 166 -32.57 -1.56 9.70
C LEU A 166 -33.87 -1.29 10.46
N GLY A 167 -34.23 -0.02 10.61
CA GLY A 167 -35.51 0.36 11.24
C GLY A 167 -35.67 -0.05 12.71
N GLY A 168 -34.60 -0.11 13.49
CA GLY A 168 -34.67 -0.32 14.95
C GLY A 168 -34.92 -1.76 15.42
N SER A 169 -34.92 -2.75 14.53
CA SER A 169 -34.95 -4.17 14.90
C SER A 169 -33.70 -4.91 14.43
N ARG A 170 -33.15 -5.77 15.29
CA ARG A 170 -31.96 -6.57 15.01
C ARG A 170 -32.36 -7.78 14.17
N LEU A 171 -32.09 -7.72 12.86
CA LEU A 171 -32.29 -8.85 11.97
C LEU A 171 -30.98 -9.63 11.86
N GLU A 172 -30.99 -10.87 12.33
CA GLU A 172 -29.89 -11.82 12.12
C GLU A 172 -29.99 -12.36 10.68
N PRO A 173 -28.97 -12.17 9.83
CA PRO A 173 -29.04 -12.64 8.45
C PRO A 173 -29.11 -14.17 8.41
N VAL A 174 -30.17 -14.72 7.82
CA VAL A 174 -30.33 -16.16 7.60
C VAL A 174 -29.21 -16.64 6.67
N ARG A 175 -28.28 -17.42 7.21
CA ARG A 175 -27.22 -18.08 6.43
C ARG A 175 -27.83 -19.23 5.62
N LEU A 176 -28.25 -18.95 4.39
CA LEU A 176 -28.68 -20.00 3.47
C LEU A 176 -27.46 -20.85 3.06
N LYS A 177 -27.34 -22.06 3.63
CA LYS A 177 -26.37 -23.05 3.16
C LYS A 177 -26.68 -23.41 1.71
N GLY A 178 -25.75 -23.14 0.80
CA GLY A 178 -25.83 -23.57 -0.60
C GLY A 178 -26.54 -22.63 -1.59
N ALA A 179 -27.06 -21.49 -1.15
CA ALA A 179 -27.75 -20.56 -2.07
C ALA A 179 -26.80 -19.82 -3.04
N TRP A 180 -25.53 -19.68 -2.66
CA TRP A 180 -24.50 -19.01 -3.48
C TRP A 180 -23.53 -20.05 -4.03
N ARG A 181 -23.95 -20.81 -5.04
CA ARG A 181 -23.07 -21.72 -5.80
C ARG A 181 -22.17 -20.85 -6.70
N ARG A 182 -20.84 -20.94 -6.54
CA ARG A 182 -19.92 -20.46 -7.57
C ARG A 182 -20.21 -21.25 -8.84
N SER A 183 -20.51 -20.58 -9.96
CA SER A 183 -20.41 -21.21 -11.27
C SER A 183 -18.96 -21.63 -11.51
N GLU A 184 -18.72 -22.80 -12.09
CA GLU A 184 -17.38 -23.29 -12.45
C GLU A 184 -16.64 -22.34 -13.40
N LYS A 185 -17.41 -21.59 -14.21
CA LYS A 185 -16.94 -20.40 -14.92
C LYS A 185 -17.32 -19.19 -14.08
N GLY A 186 -16.46 -18.85 -13.12
CA GLY A 186 -16.69 -17.70 -12.23
C GLY A 186 -17.06 -16.44 -13.02
N TRP A 187 -17.84 -15.55 -12.41
CA TRP A 187 -17.98 -14.20 -12.96
C TRP A 187 -16.57 -13.65 -13.20
N LYS A 188 -16.27 -13.26 -14.45
CA LYS A 188 -15.07 -12.48 -14.77
C LYS A 188 -15.26 -11.10 -14.15
N GLY A 189 -15.18 -11.03 -12.82
CA GLY A 189 -15.22 -9.79 -12.09
C GLY A 189 -14.00 -8.99 -12.52
N LEU A 190 -14.23 -7.82 -13.13
CA LEU A 190 -13.28 -6.73 -12.98
C LEU A 190 -12.95 -6.67 -11.49
N GLY A 191 -11.66 -6.83 -11.15
CA GLY A 191 -11.18 -7.06 -9.78
C GLY A 191 -12.02 -6.33 -8.75
N THR A 192 -12.89 -7.07 -8.06
CA THR A 192 -13.84 -6.47 -7.13
C THR A 192 -13.03 -5.88 -5.98
N VAL A 193 -13.22 -4.58 -5.73
CA VAL A 193 -12.66 -3.93 -4.53
C VAL A 193 -13.21 -4.70 -3.34
N GLY A 194 -12.33 -5.27 -2.51
CA GLY A 194 -12.76 -5.96 -1.30
C GLY A 194 -13.52 -4.98 -0.41
N HIS A 195 -14.75 -5.30 -0.02
CA HIS A 195 -15.54 -4.49 0.89
C HIS A 195 -15.31 -4.94 2.34
N GLY A 196 -15.19 -3.99 3.26
CA GLY A 196 -15.15 -4.28 4.69
C GLY A 196 -16.53 -4.64 5.26
N ASP A 197 -16.57 -4.95 6.55
CA ASP A 197 -17.82 -5.23 7.26
C ASP A 197 -18.82 -4.06 7.12
N PRO A 198 -20.13 -4.32 7.11
CA PRO A 198 -21.14 -3.26 7.13
C PRO A 198 -20.89 -2.30 8.30
N LEU A 199 -20.79 -1.02 7.97
CA LEU A 199 -20.51 0.06 8.91
C LEU A 199 -21.71 1.01 9.05
N ASP A 200 -22.33 1.36 7.92
CA ASP A 200 -23.41 2.36 7.78
C ASP A 200 -23.22 3.55 8.73
N PHE A 201 -22.10 4.24 8.58
CA PHE A 201 -21.73 5.38 9.42
C PHE A 201 -21.48 6.62 8.57
N ARG A 202 -22.20 7.70 8.89
CA ARG A 202 -22.26 8.94 8.11
C ARG A 202 -22.60 8.63 6.64
N ARG A 203 -21.60 8.56 5.75
CA ARG A 203 -21.76 8.25 4.31
C ARG A 203 -20.96 7.02 3.87
N LEU A 204 -20.32 6.33 4.79
CA LEU A 204 -19.52 5.15 4.51
C LEU A 204 -20.28 3.89 4.93
N ARG A 205 -20.74 3.11 3.93
CA ARG A 205 -21.54 1.90 4.15
C ARG A 205 -20.72 0.70 4.63
N THR A 206 -19.44 0.65 4.29
CA THR A 206 -18.56 -0.46 4.65
C THR A 206 -17.30 0.05 5.35
N ALA A 207 -16.79 -0.73 6.30
CA ALA A 207 -15.57 -0.43 7.02
C ALA A 207 -14.37 -0.26 6.06
N PRO A 208 -13.40 0.60 6.41
CA PRO A 208 -12.12 0.66 5.70
C PRO A 208 -11.43 -0.70 5.63
N VAL A 209 -10.76 -0.97 4.51
CA VAL A 209 -9.94 -2.18 4.29
C VAL A 209 -8.49 -1.84 3.91
N ASN A 210 -8.15 -0.55 3.87
CA ASN A 210 -6.85 0.00 3.53
C ASN A 210 -6.73 1.44 4.08
N GLU A 211 -5.55 2.04 3.94
CA GLU A 211 -5.25 3.41 4.38
C GLU A 211 -6.14 4.47 3.70
N SER A 212 -6.42 4.36 2.39
CA SER A 212 -7.28 5.33 1.71
C SER A 212 -8.70 5.39 2.29
N GLY A 213 -9.23 4.25 2.74
CA GLY A 213 -10.50 4.21 3.47
C GLY A 213 -10.43 4.87 4.85
N VAL A 214 -9.29 4.74 5.54
CA VAL A 214 -9.02 5.42 6.84
C VAL A 214 -8.97 6.93 6.63
N ILE A 215 -8.25 7.40 5.62
CA ILE A 215 -8.14 8.82 5.26
C ILE A 215 -9.53 9.41 4.97
N LEU A 216 -10.33 8.73 4.14
CA LEU A 216 -11.68 9.16 3.81
C LEU A 216 -12.57 9.26 5.06
N LEU A 217 -12.55 8.22 5.92
CA LEU A 217 -13.35 8.19 7.14
C LEU A 217 -12.91 9.28 8.12
N PHE A 218 -11.61 9.47 8.34
CA PHE A 218 -11.09 10.53 9.18
C PHE A 218 -11.51 11.91 8.66
N GLY A 219 -11.40 12.15 7.36
CA GLY A 219 -11.84 13.40 6.74
C GLY A 219 -13.33 13.70 6.96
N MET A 220 -14.17 12.68 7.13
CA MET A 220 -15.59 12.86 7.47
C MET A 220 -15.84 13.29 8.93
N ILE A 221 -14.94 12.95 9.86
CA ILE A 221 -15.16 13.17 11.30
C ILE A 221 -14.12 14.07 11.97
N ALA A 222 -13.10 14.56 11.25
CA ALA A 222 -12.02 15.35 11.84
C ALA A 222 -12.53 16.58 12.62
N ALA A 223 -13.54 17.28 12.10
CA ALA A 223 -14.16 18.41 12.80
C ALA A 223 -14.86 17.99 14.10
N GLU A 224 -15.49 16.82 14.13
CA GLU A 224 -16.11 16.24 15.35
C GLU A 224 -15.04 15.87 16.39
N LEU A 225 -13.82 15.55 15.94
CA LEU A 225 -12.64 15.33 16.78
C LEU A 225 -11.93 16.63 17.18
N GLY A 226 -12.47 17.81 16.84
CA GLY A 226 -11.85 19.10 17.14
C GLY A 226 -10.61 19.42 16.28
N LEU A 227 -10.46 18.73 15.14
CA LEU A 227 -9.34 18.90 14.22
C LEU A 227 -9.75 19.65 12.95
N MET A 228 -8.96 20.66 12.61
CA MET A 228 -9.06 21.41 11.35
C MET A 228 -7.95 20.96 10.41
N ILE A 229 -8.29 20.19 9.37
CA ILE A 229 -7.34 19.69 8.38
C ILE A 229 -6.84 20.85 7.52
N GLU A 230 -5.53 21.02 7.39
CA GLU A 230 -4.90 22.05 6.55
C GLU A 230 -4.32 21.47 5.26
N ALA A 231 -3.70 20.29 5.32
CA ALA A 231 -3.08 19.64 4.17
C ALA A 231 -3.09 18.11 4.31
N VAL A 232 -3.24 17.42 3.18
CA VAL A 232 -3.06 15.97 3.05
C VAL A 232 -2.14 15.71 1.86
N GLN A 233 -1.16 14.83 2.02
CA GLN A 233 -0.13 14.54 1.04
C GLN A 233 0.26 13.05 1.05
N PRO A 234 0.87 12.53 -0.04
CA PRO A 234 1.37 11.14 -0.07
C PRO A 234 2.72 10.94 0.64
N ALA A 235 3.35 12.02 1.08
CA ALA A 235 4.67 11.98 1.70
C ALA A 235 4.52 12.07 3.21
N PHE A 236 5.34 11.31 3.94
CA PHE A 236 5.38 11.35 5.39
C PHE A 236 5.74 12.76 5.94
N PRO A 237 5.01 13.29 6.95
CA PRO A 237 3.74 12.79 7.47
C PRO A 237 2.56 13.10 6.53
N ASP A 238 1.59 12.19 6.46
CA ASP A 238 0.49 12.25 5.49
C ASP A 238 -0.42 13.48 5.64
N CYS A 239 -0.56 14.01 6.85
CA CYS A 239 -1.54 15.06 7.14
C CYS A 239 -1.02 16.09 8.13
N GLU A 240 -1.36 17.35 7.87
CA GLU A 240 -1.22 18.44 8.81
C GLU A 240 -2.59 18.99 9.16
N ALA A 241 -2.86 19.11 10.46
CA ALA A 241 -4.07 19.69 10.99
C ALA A 241 -3.75 20.65 12.13
N ARG A 242 -4.77 21.38 12.59
CA ARG A 242 -4.73 22.15 13.84
C ARG A 242 -5.82 21.70 14.79
N TYR A 243 -5.53 21.82 16.08
CA TYR A 243 -6.50 21.66 17.15
C TYR A 243 -6.48 22.88 18.05
N LEU A 244 -7.62 23.17 18.67
CA LEU A 244 -7.76 24.23 19.66
C LEU A 244 -7.38 23.67 21.04
N CYS A 245 -6.36 24.25 21.67
CA CYS A 245 -5.97 23.91 23.03
C CYS A 245 -6.89 24.56 24.06
N GLU A 246 -6.87 24.06 25.29
CA GLU A 246 -7.64 24.62 26.42
C GLU A 246 -7.28 26.09 26.72
N ASP A 247 -6.05 26.51 26.40
CA ASP A 247 -5.58 27.90 26.51
C ASP A 247 -6.12 28.82 25.39
N GLY A 248 -7.01 28.32 24.54
CA GLY A 248 -7.60 29.03 23.40
C GLY A 248 -6.67 29.21 22.21
N LYS A 249 -5.47 28.62 22.23
CA LYS A 249 -4.50 28.73 21.12
C LYS A 249 -4.61 27.55 20.16
N TRP A 250 -4.49 27.85 18.88
CA TRP A 250 -4.40 26.83 17.84
C TRP A 250 -2.97 26.28 17.76
N ARG A 251 -2.83 24.95 17.83
CA ARG A 251 -1.54 24.27 17.64
C ARG A 251 -1.61 23.30 16.48
N ARG A 252 -0.47 23.12 15.80
CA ARG A 252 -0.33 22.16 14.70
C ARG A 252 -0.19 20.75 15.25
N VAL A 253 -0.70 19.78 14.50
CA VAL A 253 -0.52 18.34 14.72
C VAL A 253 -0.23 17.69 13.38
N ARG A 254 0.84 16.89 13.34
CA ARG A 254 1.23 16.07 12.20
C ARG A 254 0.69 14.66 12.40
N ILE A 255 -0.06 14.18 11.42
CA ILE A 255 -0.79 12.92 11.49
C ILE A 255 -0.24 11.98 10.42
N GLU A 256 0.02 10.74 10.82
CA GLU A 256 0.24 9.63 9.89
C GLU A 256 -0.99 8.72 9.83
N PHE A 257 -1.42 8.35 8.62
CA PHE A 257 -2.54 7.45 8.43
C PHE A 257 -2.06 6.03 8.21
N GLU A 258 -2.63 5.10 8.96
CA GLU A 258 -2.30 3.68 8.82
C GLU A 258 -3.56 2.83 8.83
N TYR A 259 -3.57 1.70 8.12
CA TYR A 259 -4.68 0.77 8.27
C TYR A 259 -4.67 0.11 9.65
N GLU A 260 -3.51 -0.43 10.04
CA GLU A 260 -3.24 -0.90 11.40
C GLU A 260 -2.09 -0.09 11.99
N SER A 261 -2.17 0.34 13.25
CA SER A 261 -1.13 1.21 13.84
C SER A 261 0.31 0.66 13.74
N ARG A 262 0.49 -0.66 13.72
CA ARG A 262 1.82 -1.30 13.59
C ARG A 262 2.43 -1.09 12.20
N ASN A 263 1.62 -0.80 11.18
CA ASN A 263 2.11 -0.50 9.84
C ASN A 263 3.07 0.70 9.82
N PHE A 264 2.92 1.65 10.76
CA PHE A 264 3.83 2.77 10.95
C PHE A 264 5.31 2.32 10.99
N VAL A 265 5.60 1.31 11.81
CA VAL A 265 6.94 0.73 11.95
C VAL A 265 7.31 -0.11 10.72
N LEU A 266 6.34 -0.81 10.13
CA LEU A 266 6.56 -1.63 8.93
C LEU A 266 6.92 -0.78 7.70
N HIS A 267 6.41 0.44 7.62
CA HIS A 267 6.73 1.42 6.58
C HIS A 267 8.04 2.19 6.86
N GLY A 268 8.62 2.02 8.05
CA GLY A 268 9.90 2.63 8.41
C GLY A 268 9.79 4.09 8.85
N HIS A 269 8.59 4.53 9.24
CA HIS A 269 8.39 5.88 9.76
C HIS A 269 9.04 6.03 11.14
N LYS A 270 9.52 7.24 11.39
CA LYS A 270 10.20 7.60 12.63
C LYS A 270 9.25 8.40 13.53
N PRO A 271 9.08 8.04 14.81
CA PRO A 271 8.16 8.72 15.72
C PRO A 271 8.39 10.24 15.82
N GLU A 272 9.61 10.73 15.59
CA GLU A 272 9.92 12.17 15.69
C GLU A 272 9.30 13.00 14.55
N GLY A 273 8.90 12.33 13.46
CA GLY A 273 8.37 12.96 12.25
C GLY A 273 6.86 13.20 12.24
N CYS A 274 6.11 12.61 13.16
CA CYS A 274 4.68 12.85 13.33
C CYS A 274 4.31 12.91 14.83
N ASP A 275 3.13 13.43 15.13
CA ASP A 275 2.67 13.62 16.51
C ASP A 275 1.60 12.58 16.88
N VAL A 276 0.78 12.16 15.90
CA VAL A 276 -0.36 11.24 16.10
C VAL A 276 -0.43 10.22 14.96
N ILE A 277 -0.80 8.99 15.29
CA ILE A 277 -1.21 7.97 14.31
C ILE A 277 -2.74 7.90 14.29
N VAL A 278 -3.35 8.03 13.12
CA VAL A 278 -4.77 7.74 12.91
C VAL A 278 -4.89 6.41 12.17
N CYS A 279 -5.61 5.45 12.75
CA CYS A 279 -5.75 4.12 12.15
C CYS A 279 -7.14 3.50 12.28
N TRP A 280 -7.43 2.50 11.44
CA TRP A 280 -8.67 1.73 11.61
C TRP A 280 -8.60 0.83 12.85
N LYS A 281 -7.46 0.16 13.04
CA LYS A 281 -7.25 -0.82 14.12
C LYS A 281 -5.93 -0.58 14.85
N HIS A 282 -6.00 -0.40 16.16
CA HIS A 282 -4.81 -0.26 16.98
C HIS A 282 -4.29 -1.64 17.42
N ASN A 283 -3.08 -2.01 16.99
CA ASN A 283 -2.43 -3.29 17.29
C ASN A 283 -0.96 -3.16 17.72
N TRP A 284 -0.50 -1.95 18.03
CA TRP A 284 0.85 -1.66 18.50
C TRP A 284 0.84 -1.23 19.97
N LYS A 285 0.91 -2.21 20.88
CA LYS A 285 0.77 -1.97 22.34
C LYS A 285 1.85 -1.05 22.92
N GLU A 286 3.06 -1.12 22.40
CA GLU A 286 4.23 -0.33 22.84
C GLU A 286 4.41 0.94 21.98
N CYS A 287 3.31 1.46 21.42
CA CYS A 287 3.37 2.66 20.58
C CYS A 287 3.77 3.89 21.43
N PRO A 288 4.86 4.60 21.08
CA PRO A 288 5.29 5.79 21.82
C PRO A 288 4.47 7.05 21.45
N LEU A 289 3.68 6.98 20.37
CA LEU A 289 2.84 8.06 19.89
C LEU A 289 1.39 7.91 20.34
N GLN A 290 0.67 9.02 20.39
CA GLN A 290 -0.78 9.00 20.55
C GLN A 290 -1.44 8.34 19.34
N VAL A 291 -2.43 7.47 19.58
CA VAL A 291 -3.16 6.77 18.53
C VAL A 291 -4.65 7.08 18.60
N ILE A 292 -5.21 7.50 17.47
CA ILE A 292 -6.64 7.64 17.25
C ILE A 292 -7.12 6.41 16.48
N GLU A 293 -7.80 5.49 17.18
CA GLU A 293 -8.40 4.30 16.57
C GLU A 293 -9.83 4.60 16.08
N LEU A 294 -9.99 4.75 14.78
CA LEU A 294 -11.27 5.11 14.16
C LEU A 294 -12.36 4.07 14.40
N SER A 295 -12.05 2.77 14.46
CA SER A 295 -13.06 1.75 14.72
C SER A 295 -13.71 1.88 16.11
N SER A 296 -12.95 2.36 17.10
CA SER A 296 -13.42 2.65 18.44
C SER A 296 -14.18 3.98 18.50
N ILE A 297 -13.66 5.02 17.84
CA ILE A 297 -14.33 6.33 17.71
C ILE A 297 -15.69 6.20 17.02
N VAL A 298 -15.79 5.44 15.92
CA VAL A 298 -17.06 5.24 15.21
C VAL A 298 -18.09 4.57 16.11
N LYS A 299 -17.70 3.60 16.96
CA LYS A 299 -18.63 2.98 17.91
C LYS A 299 -19.16 4.01 18.92
N GLN A 300 -18.31 4.90 19.40
CA GLN A 300 -18.69 5.97 20.33
C GLN A 300 -19.64 6.98 19.65
N LEU A 301 -19.30 7.45 18.45
CA LEU A 301 -20.11 8.41 17.70
C LEU A 301 -21.44 7.82 17.18
N LYS A 302 -21.56 6.49 17.05
CA LYS A 302 -22.85 5.82 16.77
C LYS A 302 -23.74 5.69 18.00
N ALA A 303 -23.16 5.79 19.19
CA ALA A 303 -23.87 5.68 20.46
C ALA A 303 -24.27 7.04 21.06
N ALA A 304 -23.66 8.13 20.60
CA ALA A 304 -24.01 9.52 20.92
C ALA A 304 -25.17 10.02 20.05
#